data_AF-A0A836WAN2-F1
#
_entry.id   AF-A0A836WAN2-F1
#
_cell.length_a   1.000
_cell.length_b   1.000
_cell.length_c   1.000
_cell.angle_alpha   90.00
_cell.angle_beta   90.00
_cell.angle_gamma   90.00
#
_symmetry.space_group_name_H-M   'P 1'
#
loop_
_entity.id
_entity.type
_entity.pdbx_description
1 polymer ?
#
loop_
_entity_poly.entity_id
_entity_poly.type
_entity_poly.pdbx_seq_one_letter_code
_entity_poly.pdbx_strand_id
1 'polypeptide(L)'
;MTRIAVIDYELCQPDKCGLPCIRFCPVNRTKPYKAIEQSAERKGKPVIYEELCIACGICVKKCPYDAIRIVNLPTELEEKLIHRYGPNEFKLYGIPSPIRGKVVGIIGRNGIGKTTAIRILAGELIPNLGNYTEKPSIEKVIEKFRGTELYNYFSKLYNKELRVIHKIQYVEVVPKYLRHGDVITILRKVDERGLLNDVVEALNMKKMLDRKVTNLSGGELQKLVIAAALLRNGDVYIFDEPTSYLDIRERLRLAQTLSELLPKNSYVLIVEHDLTILDYVSDYVVIAFGIPGVYGMFSKLYATGSGINHYLEGYLPAENMRIRNERIVFHLHSVREEAEYLEKTEIPIVEWSYIRKKLNGFRLEVSEGRAYRGEVIG
;
A
#
# COMPACT_ATOMS: atom_id res chain seq x y z
N MET A 1 -4.89 -21.95 -19.15
CA MET A 1 -5.26 -20.62 -18.64
C MET A 1 -6.03 -20.79 -17.35
N THR A 2 -5.59 -20.13 -16.28
CA THR A 2 -6.36 -20.10 -15.03
C THR A 2 -7.26 -18.87 -15.00
N ARG A 3 -8.42 -19.03 -14.38
CA ARG A 3 -9.46 -18.01 -14.33
C ARG A 3 -9.57 -17.48 -12.91
N ILE A 4 -9.49 -16.17 -12.77
CA ILE A 4 -9.80 -15.49 -11.53
C ILE A 4 -11.18 -14.90 -11.68
N ALA A 5 -12.07 -15.26 -10.77
CA ALA A 5 -13.35 -14.59 -10.63
C ALA A 5 -13.37 -13.93 -9.26
N VAL A 6 -13.50 -12.61 -9.21
CA VAL A 6 -13.60 -11.84 -7.96
C VAL A 6 -14.94 -11.12 -7.90
N ILE A 7 -15.54 -11.12 -6.70
CA ILE A 7 -16.78 -10.42 -6.40
C ILE A 7 -16.49 -9.40 -5.30
N ASP A 8 -16.74 -8.14 -5.60
CA ASP A 8 -16.85 -7.10 -4.57
C ASP A 8 -18.16 -7.31 -3.83
N TYR A 9 -18.07 -7.94 -2.67
CA TYR A 9 -19.24 -8.24 -1.87
C TYR A 9 -19.89 -7.01 -1.25
N GLU A 10 -19.21 -5.87 -1.14
CA GLU A 10 -19.81 -4.64 -0.63
C GLU A 10 -20.74 -4.02 -1.67
N LEU A 11 -20.32 -4.03 -2.94
CA LEU A 11 -21.13 -3.57 -4.07
C LEU A 11 -22.23 -4.58 -4.46
N CYS A 12 -22.05 -5.86 -4.19
CA CYS A 12 -22.99 -6.89 -4.61
C CYS A 12 -24.31 -6.88 -3.79
N GLN A 13 -25.39 -6.43 -4.42
CA GLN A 13 -26.75 -6.39 -3.86
C GLN A 13 -27.68 -7.39 -4.58
N PRO A 14 -27.69 -8.69 -4.18
CA PRO A 14 -28.43 -9.74 -4.89
C PRO A 14 -29.95 -9.52 -4.86
N ASP A 15 -30.50 -9.05 -3.72
CA ASP A 15 -31.93 -8.82 -3.53
C ASP A 15 -32.47 -7.70 -4.43
N LYS A 16 -31.61 -6.74 -4.81
CA LYS A 16 -31.98 -5.60 -5.64
C LYS A 16 -31.81 -5.85 -7.14
N CYS A 17 -30.84 -6.67 -7.55
CA CYS A 17 -30.58 -6.92 -8.98
C CYS A 17 -31.32 -8.14 -9.54
N GLY A 18 -31.83 -9.05 -8.70
CA GLY A 18 -32.45 -10.29 -9.17
C GLY A 18 -31.47 -11.24 -9.87
N LEU A 19 -30.18 -11.22 -9.46
CA LEU A 19 -29.14 -12.18 -9.85
C LEU A 19 -29.01 -12.43 -11.37
N PRO A 20 -28.82 -11.38 -12.19
CA PRO A 20 -28.61 -11.55 -13.62
C PRO A 20 -27.32 -12.35 -13.90
N CYS A 21 -26.32 -12.30 -13.01
CA CYS A 21 -25.11 -13.11 -13.10
C CYS A 21 -25.42 -14.61 -13.20
N ILE A 22 -26.37 -15.14 -12.42
CA ILE A 22 -26.77 -16.55 -12.45
C ILE A 22 -27.67 -16.82 -13.66
N ARG A 23 -28.69 -15.99 -13.90
CA ARG A 23 -29.70 -16.20 -14.96
C ARG A 23 -29.10 -16.17 -16.37
N PHE A 24 -28.14 -15.29 -16.62
CA PHE A 24 -27.53 -15.09 -17.94
C PHE A 24 -26.23 -15.87 -18.13
N CYS A 25 -25.70 -16.55 -17.10
CA CYS A 25 -24.50 -17.37 -17.24
C CYS A 25 -24.77 -18.57 -18.18
N PRO A 26 -24.04 -18.71 -19.30
CA PRO A 26 -24.25 -19.82 -20.24
C PRO A 26 -24.06 -21.20 -19.61
N VAL A 27 -23.08 -21.33 -18.71
CA VAL A 27 -22.80 -22.59 -18.01
C VAL A 27 -23.99 -23.00 -17.15
N ASN A 28 -24.55 -22.06 -16.38
CA ASN A 28 -25.74 -22.32 -15.56
C ASN A 28 -27.01 -22.63 -16.37
N ARG A 29 -27.10 -22.13 -17.60
CA ARG A 29 -28.21 -22.46 -18.51
C ARG A 29 -28.09 -23.86 -19.12
N THR A 30 -26.88 -24.44 -19.08
CA THR A 30 -26.57 -25.75 -19.63
C THR A 30 -26.53 -26.78 -18.51
N LYS A 31 -27.66 -27.47 -18.28
CA LYS A 31 -27.74 -28.53 -17.26
C LYS A 31 -26.73 -29.65 -17.55
N PRO A 32 -26.11 -30.29 -16.54
CA PRO A 32 -26.32 -30.13 -15.09
C PRO A 32 -25.40 -29.11 -14.40
N TYR A 33 -24.52 -28.42 -15.14
CA TYR A 33 -23.44 -27.62 -14.56
C TYR A 33 -23.92 -26.27 -14.04
N LYS A 34 -23.29 -25.80 -12.97
CA LYS A 34 -23.52 -24.46 -12.42
C LYS A 34 -22.19 -23.80 -12.11
N ALA A 35 -21.83 -22.78 -12.88
CA ALA A 35 -20.62 -22.00 -12.61
C ALA A 35 -20.85 -20.94 -11.53
N ILE A 36 -22.10 -20.51 -11.29
CA ILE A 36 -22.42 -19.47 -10.32
C ILE A 36 -23.60 -19.92 -9.45
N GLU A 37 -23.45 -19.91 -8.14
CA GLU A 37 -24.51 -20.27 -7.19
C GLU A 37 -24.64 -19.26 -6.07
N GLN A 38 -25.81 -19.18 -5.44
CA GLN A 38 -25.95 -18.40 -4.21
C GLN A 38 -25.36 -19.19 -3.05
N SER A 39 -24.57 -18.52 -2.22
CA SER A 39 -24.02 -19.11 -1.00
C SER A 39 -24.86 -18.69 0.21
N ALA A 40 -25.32 -19.66 0.98
CA ALA A 40 -25.97 -19.42 2.26
C ALA A 40 -25.02 -18.74 3.26
N GLU A 41 -23.75 -19.16 3.27
CA GLU A 41 -22.69 -18.57 4.11
C GLU A 41 -22.46 -17.09 3.80
N ARG A 42 -22.67 -16.68 2.54
CA ARG A 42 -22.54 -15.29 2.08
C ARG A 42 -23.88 -14.55 2.04
N LYS A 43 -24.86 -14.94 2.87
CA LYS A 43 -26.19 -14.30 2.96
C LYS A 43 -26.88 -14.18 1.60
N GLY A 44 -26.83 -15.24 0.80
CA GLY A 44 -27.46 -15.30 -0.53
C GLY A 44 -26.69 -14.61 -1.65
N LYS A 45 -25.51 -14.04 -1.38
CA LYS A 45 -24.63 -13.48 -2.42
C LYS A 45 -24.05 -14.61 -3.30
N PRO A 46 -23.81 -14.34 -4.60
CA PRO A 46 -23.29 -15.32 -5.52
C PRO A 46 -21.84 -15.70 -5.22
N VAL A 47 -21.48 -16.93 -5.55
CA VAL A 47 -20.12 -17.49 -5.60
C VAL A 47 -19.94 -18.07 -7.00
N ILE A 48 -18.78 -17.81 -7.60
CA ILE A 48 -18.39 -18.27 -8.93
C ILE A 48 -17.34 -19.36 -8.78
N TYR A 49 -17.65 -20.57 -9.23
CA TYR A 49 -16.70 -21.67 -9.29
C TYR A 49 -15.75 -21.48 -10.48
N GLU A 50 -14.49 -21.14 -10.19
CA GLU A 50 -13.46 -20.81 -11.18
C GLU A 50 -13.19 -21.95 -12.17
N GLU A 51 -13.32 -23.20 -11.71
CA GLU A 51 -13.13 -24.43 -12.51
C GLU A 51 -14.19 -24.60 -13.61
N LEU A 52 -15.44 -24.22 -13.32
CA LEU A 52 -16.58 -24.36 -14.23
C LEU A 52 -16.82 -23.11 -15.08
N CYS A 53 -16.38 -21.95 -14.62
CA CYS A 53 -16.57 -20.68 -15.31
C CYS A 53 -15.82 -20.66 -16.63
N ILE A 54 -16.47 -20.44 -17.78
CA ILE A 54 -15.81 -20.35 -19.10
C ILE A 54 -15.20 -18.97 -19.42
N ALA A 55 -15.23 -18.02 -18.47
CA ALA A 55 -14.76 -16.65 -18.63
C ALA A 55 -15.34 -15.86 -19.82
N CYS A 56 -16.61 -16.11 -20.19
CA CYS A 56 -17.29 -15.39 -21.27
C CYS A 56 -17.58 -13.90 -20.98
N GLY A 57 -17.44 -13.45 -19.72
CA GLY A 57 -17.66 -12.06 -19.31
C GLY A 57 -19.12 -11.59 -19.28
N ILE A 58 -20.10 -12.47 -19.55
CA ILE A 58 -21.53 -12.08 -19.57
C ILE A 58 -22.01 -11.61 -18.19
N CYS A 59 -21.64 -12.30 -17.12
CA CYS A 59 -22.01 -11.90 -15.76
C CYS A 59 -21.38 -10.57 -15.34
N VAL A 60 -20.18 -10.24 -15.84
CA VAL A 60 -19.53 -8.94 -15.64
C VAL A 60 -20.37 -7.84 -16.30
N LYS A 61 -20.68 -7.98 -17.60
CA LYS A 61 -21.46 -6.99 -18.37
C LYS A 61 -22.91 -6.84 -17.89
N LYS A 62 -23.48 -7.87 -17.28
CA LYS A 62 -24.86 -7.89 -16.78
C LYS A 62 -24.98 -7.47 -15.31
N CYS A 63 -23.87 -7.28 -14.59
CA CYS A 63 -23.91 -6.81 -13.21
C CYS A 63 -24.23 -5.30 -13.18
N PRO A 64 -25.35 -4.87 -12.56
CA PRO A 64 -25.69 -3.44 -12.51
C PRO A 64 -24.85 -2.63 -11.51
N TYR A 65 -24.01 -3.30 -10.71
CA TYR A 65 -23.19 -2.70 -9.66
C TYR A 65 -21.68 -2.81 -9.94
N ASP A 66 -21.29 -3.31 -11.11
CA ASP A 66 -19.89 -3.59 -11.48
C ASP A 66 -19.12 -4.43 -10.43
N ALA A 67 -19.84 -5.26 -9.68
CA ALA A 67 -19.33 -6.01 -8.55
C ALA A 67 -18.56 -7.28 -8.96
N ILE A 68 -18.57 -7.67 -10.24
CA ILE A 68 -17.94 -8.92 -10.70
C ILE A 68 -16.79 -8.60 -11.64
N ARG A 69 -15.62 -9.19 -11.38
CA ARG A 69 -14.45 -9.14 -12.26
C ARG A 69 -14.03 -10.56 -12.64
N ILE A 70 -13.80 -10.79 -13.93
CA ILE A 70 -13.26 -12.05 -14.43
C ILE A 70 -12.00 -11.75 -15.24
N VAL A 71 -10.91 -12.43 -14.90
CA VAL A 71 -9.61 -12.27 -15.54
C VAL A 71 -9.07 -13.64 -15.92
N ASN A 72 -8.54 -13.75 -17.13
CA ASN A 72 -7.79 -14.92 -17.57
C ASN A 72 -6.30 -14.66 -17.33
N LEU A 73 -5.65 -15.56 -16.59
CA LEU A 73 -4.22 -15.54 -16.36
C LEU A 73 -3.54 -16.78 -16.98
N PRO A 74 -2.25 -16.68 -17.34
CA PRO A 74 -1.43 -17.84 -17.64
C PRO A 74 -1.46 -18.83 -16.46
N THR A 75 -1.50 -20.13 -16.76
CA THR A 75 -1.66 -21.17 -15.73
C THR A 75 -0.42 -21.29 -14.83
N GLU A 76 0.74 -20.94 -15.37
CA GLU A 76 2.03 -20.89 -14.69
C GLU A 76 2.00 -19.91 -13.49
N LEU A 77 1.07 -18.95 -13.47
CA LEU A 77 0.95 -18.01 -12.35
C LEU A 77 0.33 -18.64 -11.11
N GLU A 78 -0.47 -19.70 -11.24
CA GLU A 78 -1.04 -20.38 -10.07
C GLU A 78 0.04 -21.03 -9.19
N GLU A 79 1.17 -21.43 -9.77
CA GLU A 79 2.31 -21.91 -8.99
C GLU A 79 2.89 -20.83 -8.07
N LYS A 80 2.66 -19.56 -8.40
CA LYS A 80 3.11 -18.41 -7.61
C LYS A 80 2.07 -17.95 -6.60
N LEU A 81 0.91 -18.61 -6.47
CA LEU A 81 -0.14 -18.19 -5.54
C LEU A 81 0.36 -18.27 -4.09
N ILE A 82 0.34 -17.14 -3.40
CA ILE A 82 0.82 -17.01 -2.00
C ILE A 82 -0.35 -16.94 -1.03
N HIS A 83 -1.37 -16.14 -1.35
CA HIS A 83 -2.48 -15.94 -0.43
C HIS A 83 -3.79 -15.65 -1.16
N ARG A 84 -4.90 -16.08 -0.57
CA ARG A 84 -6.27 -15.75 -0.98
C ARG A 84 -7.14 -15.58 0.27
N TYR A 85 -7.92 -14.51 0.36
CA TYR A 85 -8.77 -14.26 1.53
C TYR A 85 -9.99 -15.18 1.61
N GLY A 86 -10.54 -15.58 0.47
CA GLY A 86 -11.70 -16.45 0.39
C GLY A 86 -12.13 -16.73 -1.04
N PRO A 87 -13.22 -17.49 -1.24
CA PRO A 87 -13.78 -17.73 -2.56
C PRO A 87 -14.19 -16.41 -3.19
N ASN A 88 -13.81 -16.23 -4.46
CA ASN A 88 -13.99 -15.00 -5.22
C ASN A 88 -13.48 -13.71 -4.58
N GLU A 89 -12.45 -13.80 -3.75
CA GLU A 89 -11.77 -12.63 -3.21
C GLU A 89 -10.36 -12.49 -3.79
N PHE A 90 -9.72 -11.38 -3.43
CA PHE A 90 -8.39 -11.01 -3.86
C PHE A 90 -7.37 -12.15 -3.73
N LYS A 91 -6.58 -12.36 -4.78
CA LYS A 91 -5.45 -13.31 -4.83
C LYS A 91 -4.11 -12.57 -4.91
N LEU A 92 -3.14 -13.01 -4.10
CA LEU A 92 -1.76 -12.50 -4.12
C LEU A 92 -0.82 -13.53 -4.73
N TYR A 93 -0.08 -13.15 -5.76
CA TYR A 93 0.93 -14.00 -6.42
C TYR A 93 2.33 -13.44 -6.23
N GLY A 94 3.27 -14.31 -5.86
CA GLY A 94 4.61 -13.91 -5.46
C GLY A 94 4.62 -13.01 -4.22
N ILE A 95 5.82 -12.72 -3.73
CA ILE A 95 6.05 -11.83 -2.60
C ILE A 95 7.45 -11.21 -2.77
N PRO A 96 7.66 -9.94 -2.39
CA PRO A 96 8.99 -9.34 -2.48
C PRO A 96 9.96 -10.06 -1.55
N SER A 97 11.21 -10.23 -2.00
CA SER A 97 12.28 -10.86 -1.21
C SER A 97 13.04 -9.80 -0.42
N PRO A 98 13.03 -9.85 0.93
CA PRO A 98 13.82 -8.94 1.75
C PRO A 98 15.31 -9.27 1.60
N ILE A 99 16.16 -8.25 1.45
CA ILE A 99 17.61 -8.42 1.35
C ILE A 99 18.24 -7.87 2.63
N ARG A 100 19.10 -8.66 3.28
CA ARG A 100 19.75 -8.22 4.51
C ARG A 100 20.77 -7.12 4.21
N GLY A 101 20.73 -6.06 5.01
CA GLY A 101 21.61 -4.90 4.88
C GLY A 101 21.32 -3.99 3.69
N LYS A 102 20.15 -4.16 3.08
CA LYS A 102 19.68 -3.38 1.93
C LYS A 102 18.25 -2.92 2.17
N VAL A 103 17.92 -1.75 1.62
CA VAL A 103 16.57 -1.20 1.65
C VAL A 103 15.85 -1.59 0.37
N VAL A 104 14.76 -2.35 0.52
CA VAL A 104 13.90 -2.76 -0.60
C VAL A 104 12.63 -1.92 -0.57
N GLY A 105 12.52 -1.02 -1.54
CA GLY A 105 11.32 -0.23 -1.80
C GLY A 105 10.24 -1.04 -2.51
N ILE A 106 8.97 -0.80 -2.19
CA ILE A 106 7.83 -1.41 -2.87
C ILE A 106 6.92 -0.30 -3.37
N ILE A 107 6.70 -0.27 -4.68
CA ILE A 107 5.85 0.71 -5.35
C ILE A 107 4.74 0.02 -6.13
N GLY A 108 3.56 0.62 -6.16
CA GLY A 108 2.47 0.14 -7.01
C GLY A 108 1.14 0.75 -6.62
N ARG A 109 0.10 0.48 -7.41
CA ARG A 109 -1.24 1.01 -7.15
C ARG A 109 -1.84 0.46 -5.84
N ASN A 110 -2.83 1.16 -5.30
CA ASN A 110 -3.61 0.68 -4.16
C ASN A 110 -4.48 -0.52 -4.55
N GLY A 111 -4.75 -1.40 -3.59
CA GLY A 111 -5.53 -2.62 -3.82
C GLY A 111 -4.79 -3.75 -4.56
N ILE A 112 -3.47 -3.64 -4.73
CA ILE A 112 -2.61 -4.68 -5.34
C ILE A 112 -2.00 -5.63 -4.27
N GLY A 113 -2.35 -5.48 -3.00
CA GLY A 113 -1.89 -6.39 -1.94
C GLY A 113 -0.48 -6.09 -1.37
N LYS A 114 0.03 -4.86 -1.52
CA LYS A 114 1.28 -4.41 -0.87
C LYS A 114 1.24 -4.63 0.64
N THR A 115 0.19 -4.14 1.31
CA THR A 115 -0.02 -4.33 2.75
C THR A 115 -0.22 -5.81 3.10
N THR A 116 -0.87 -6.62 2.25
CA THR A 116 -0.99 -8.07 2.47
C THR A 116 0.39 -8.74 2.46
N ALA A 117 1.26 -8.40 1.51
CA ALA A 117 2.63 -8.91 1.44
C ALA A 117 3.47 -8.48 2.65
N ILE A 118 3.38 -7.22 3.06
CA ILE A 118 4.03 -6.73 4.29
C ILE A 118 3.59 -7.54 5.50
N ARG A 119 2.29 -7.76 5.70
CA ARG A 119 1.77 -8.52 6.84
C ARG A 119 2.27 -9.98 6.84
N ILE A 120 2.45 -10.57 5.66
CA ILE A 120 3.06 -11.90 5.53
C ILE A 120 4.53 -11.87 5.94
N LEU A 121 5.30 -10.91 5.43
CA LEU A 121 6.72 -10.74 5.78
C LEU A 121 6.91 -10.34 7.25
N ALA A 122 5.93 -9.65 7.85
CA ALA A 122 5.93 -9.32 9.26
C ALA A 122 5.59 -10.51 10.18
N GLY A 123 5.11 -11.62 9.61
CA GLY A 123 4.62 -12.77 10.38
C GLY A 123 3.23 -12.57 11.00
N GLU A 124 2.55 -11.47 10.67
CA GLU A 124 1.19 -11.14 11.13
C GLU A 124 0.09 -11.88 10.36
N LEU A 125 0.43 -12.39 9.17
CA LEU A 125 -0.46 -13.18 8.33
C LEU A 125 0.31 -14.40 7.79
N ILE A 126 -0.16 -15.60 8.13
CA ILE A 126 0.42 -16.82 7.57
C ILE A 126 -0.20 -17.04 6.17
N PRO A 127 0.60 -17.10 5.09
CA PRO A 127 0.09 -17.31 3.75
C PRO A 127 -0.55 -18.70 3.63
N ASN A 128 -1.68 -18.77 2.95
CA ASN A 128 -2.47 -20.00 2.86
C ASN A 128 -2.24 -20.75 1.54
N LEU A 129 -1.36 -20.23 0.68
CA LEU A 129 -0.96 -20.83 -0.60
C LEU A 129 -2.17 -21.18 -1.48
N GLY A 130 -3.24 -20.38 -1.38
CA GLY A 130 -4.50 -20.59 -2.10
C GLY A 130 -5.54 -21.44 -1.38
N ASN A 131 -5.18 -22.19 -0.34
CA ASN A 131 -6.11 -22.98 0.46
C ASN A 131 -6.76 -22.11 1.54
N TYR A 132 -7.94 -21.56 1.24
CA TYR A 132 -8.72 -20.73 2.17
C TYR A 132 -9.69 -21.54 3.05
N THR A 133 -9.79 -22.85 2.84
CA THR A 133 -10.70 -23.72 3.59
C THR A 133 -10.08 -24.26 4.87
N GLU A 134 -8.76 -24.45 4.87
CA GLU A 134 -8.01 -24.96 6.02
C GLU A 134 -7.21 -23.86 6.71
N LYS A 135 -6.83 -24.12 7.97
CA LYS A 135 -5.89 -23.25 8.67
C LYS A 135 -4.52 -23.32 7.97
N PRO A 136 -3.86 -22.17 7.71
CA PRO A 136 -2.52 -22.15 7.14
C PRO A 136 -1.50 -22.88 8.02
N SER A 137 -0.57 -23.59 7.40
CA SER A 137 0.54 -24.30 8.09
C SER A 137 1.86 -23.63 7.74
N ILE A 138 2.64 -23.33 8.77
CA ILE A 138 3.98 -22.73 8.64
C ILE A 138 4.93 -23.69 7.91
N GLU A 139 4.81 -24.98 8.17
CA GLU A 139 5.63 -26.03 7.56
C GLU A 139 5.44 -26.04 6.03
N LYS A 140 4.18 -25.98 5.57
CA LYS A 140 3.87 -25.89 4.13
C LYS A 140 4.43 -24.62 3.50
N VAL A 141 4.44 -23.49 4.22
CA VAL A 141 5.02 -22.23 3.73
C VAL A 141 6.53 -22.36 3.57
N ILE A 142 7.24 -22.88 4.58
CA ILE A 142 8.69 -23.10 4.52
C ILE A 142 9.04 -24.07 3.40
N GLU A 143 8.28 -25.16 3.25
CA GLU A 143 8.46 -26.13 2.17
C GLU A 143 8.28 -25.50 0.78
N LYS A 144 7.23 -24.67 0.60
CA LYS A 144 6.95 -23.96 -0.66
C LYS A 144 8.12 -23.09 -1.12
N PHE A 145 8.84 -22.48 -0.18
CA PHE A 145 9.96 -21.60 -0.48
C PHE A 145 11.32 -22.31 -0.46
N ARG A 146 11.39 -23.63 -0.24
CA ARG A 146 12.64 -24.39 -0.23
C ARG A 146 13.43 -24.16 -1.52
N GLY A 147 14.72 -23.85 -1.39
CA GLY A 147 15.60 -23.54 -2.52
C GLY A 147 15.50 -22.09 -3.03
N THR A 148 14.69 -21.23 -2.40
CA THR A 148 14.64 -19.79 -2.69
C THR A 148 15.28 -18.97 -1.57
N GLU A 149 15.59 -17.70 -1.84
CA GLU A 149 16.12 -16.77 -0.82
C GLU A 149 15.15 -16.57 0.36
N LEU A 150 13.85 -16.67 0.10
CA LEU A 150 12.79 -16.54 1.11
C LEU A 150 12.76 -17.69 2.12
N TYR A 151 13.34 -18.87 1.80
CA TYR A 151 13.40 -20.00 2.72
C TYR A 151 14.04 -19.59 4.05
N ASN A 152 15.25 -19.04 3.99
CA ASN A 152 16.01 -18.66 5.18
C ASN A 152 15.29 -17.54 5.96
N TYR A 153 14.64 -16.62 5.27
CA TYR A 153 13.88 -15.55 5.90
C TYR A 153 12.68 -16.11 6.68
N PHE A 154 11.83 -16.91 6.03
CA PHE A 154 10.63 -17.48 6.66
C PHE A 154 10.98 -18.47 7.77
N SER A 155 12.00 -19.31 7.61
CA SER A 155 12.45 -20.20 8.68
C SER A 155 12.82 -19.41 9.93
N LYS A 156 13.64 -18.36 9.81
CA LYS A 156 14.04 -17.53 10.97
C LYS A 156 12.87 -16.73 11.53
N LEU A 157 11.99 -16.20 10.68
CA LEU A 157 10.80 -15.48 11.11
C LEU A 157 9.88 -16.36 11.97
N TYR A 158 9.54 -17.55 11.48
CA TYR A 158 8.61 -18.45 12.17
C TYR A 158 9.23 -19.17 13.37
N ASN A 159 10.55 -19.38 13.37
CA ASN A 159 11.30 -19.84 14.55
C ASN A 159 11.48 -18.74 15.62
N LYS A 160 10.97 -17.52 15.39
CA LYS A 160 11.12 -16.35 16.26
C LYS A 160 12.58 -15.92 16.48
N GLU A 161 13.44 -16.19 15.50
CA GLU A 161 14.83 -15.73 15.46
C GLU A 161 14.95 -14.30 14.90
N LEU A 162 13.91 -13.79 14.23
CA LEU A 162 13.84 -12.41 13.74
C LEU A 162 12.87 -11.59 14.58
N ARG A 163 13.33 -10.44 15.07
CA ARG A 163 12.47 -9.44 15.69
C ARG A 163 11.99 -8.44 14.64
N VAL A 164 10.69 -8.46 14.35
CA VAL A 164 10.05 -7.57 13.37
C VAL A 164 9.54 -6.29 14.04
N ILE A 165 9.90 -5.15 13.45
CA ILE A 165 9.37 -3.83 13.75
C ILE A 165 8.56 -3.36 12.55
N HIS A 166 7.23 -3.36 12.66
CA HIS A 166 6.31 -2.98 11.59
C HIS A 166 5.58 -1.69 11.93
N LYS A 167 5.82 -0.63 11.15
CA LYS A 167 5.03 0.61 11.14
C LYS A 167 3.85 0.43 10.20
N ILE A 168 2.64 0.43 10.76
CA ILE A 168 1.38 0.31 10.01
C ILE A 168 1.01 1.59 9.26
N GLN A 169 0.20 1.45 8.20
CA GLN A 169 -0.28 2.57 7.37
C GLN A 169 -1.12 3.59 8.17
N TYR A 170 -2.16 3.12 8.88
CA TYR A 170 -3.15 3.98 9.53
C TYR A 170 -2.74 4.39 10.95
N VAL A 171 -2.07 5.54 11.10
CA VAL A 171 -1.62 6.04 12.41
C VAL A 171 -2.74 6.60 13.30
N GLU A 172 -3.92 6.87 12.74
CA GLU A 172 -5.09 7.36 13.48
C GLU A 172 -5.63 6.34 14.51
N VAL A 173 -5.24 5.07 14.39
CA VAL A 173 -5.60 4.05 15.39
C VAL A 173 -4.74 4.16 16.65
N VAL A 174 -3.55 4.78 16.57
CA VAL A 174 -2.56 4.82 17.66
C VAL A 174 -3.10 5.49 18.92
N PRO A 175 -3.78 6.65 18.86
CA PRO A 175 -4.39 7.27 20.05
C PRO A 175 -5.43 6.38 20.75
N LYS A 176 -6.06 5.44 20.03
CA LYS A 176 -7.04 4.51 20.64
C LYS A 176 -6.38 3.54 21.62
N TYR A 177 -5.12 3.16 21.34
CA TYR A 177 -4.33 2.22 22.14
C TYR A 177 -3.39 2.93 23.14
N LEU A 178 -2.88 4.11 22.79
CA LEU A 178 -1.97 4.91 23.63
C LEU A 178 -2.69 6.13 24.21
N ARG A 179 -3.73 5.88 25.03
CA ARG A 179 -4.56 6.95 25.63
C ARG A 179 -3.85 7.73 26.74
N HIS A 180 -2.85 7.12 27.37
CA HIS A 180 -2.18 7.66 28.54
C HIS A 180 -0.67 7.77 28.27
N GLY A 181 -0.12 8.96 28.51
CA GLY A 181 1.30 9.25 28.37
C GLY A 181 1.57 10.41 27.41
N ASP A 182 2.60 11.16 27.75
CA ASP A 182 3.18 12.18 26.88
C ASP A 182 4.20 11.51 25.95
N VAL A 183 4.47 12.15 24.81
CA VAL A 183 5.36 11.64 23.76
C VAL A 183 6.71 11.20 24.32
N ILE A 184 7.33 12.03 25.16
CA ILE A 184 8.66 11.74 25.71
C ILE A 184 8.69 10.47 26.56
N THR A 185 7.65 10.26 27.37
CA THR A 185 7.55 9.09 28.27
C THR A 185 7.43 7.81 27.46
N ILE A 186 6.66 7.85 26.37
CA ILE A 186 6.49 6.72 25.46
C ILE A 186 7.82 6.41 24.76
N LEU A 187 8.47 7.41 24.17
CA LEU A 187 9.73 7.21 23.45
C LEU A 187 10.85 6.71 24.37
N ARG A 188 10.99 7.24 25.59
CA ARG A 188 11.96 6.75 26.59
C ARG A 188 11.74 5.27 26.95
N LYS A 189 10.49 4.83 27.03
CA LYS A 189 10.16 3.42 27.34
C LYS A 189 10.48 2.48 26.18
N VAL A 190 10.39 2.97 24.95
CA VAL A 190 10.57 2.18 23.72
C VAL A 190 12.04 2.17 23.25
N ASP A 191 12.86 3.10 23.75
CA ASP A 191 14.26 3.20 23.38
C ASP A 191 15.09 2.03 23.91
N GLU A 192 15.47 1.16 22.97
CA GLU A 192 16.34 0.01 23.18
C GLU A 192 17.70 0.21 22.52
N ARG A 193 17.89 1.31 21.80
CA ARG A 193 19.08 1.62 21.00
C ARG A 193 19.88 2.80 21.55
N GLY A 194 19.34 3.55 22.50
CA GLY A 194 19.95 4.73 23.07
C GLY A 194 19.98 5.93 22.11
N LEU A 195 19.11 5.94 21.10
CA LEU A 195 19.10 6.93 20.01
C LEU A 195 18.01 8.00 20.18
N LEU A 196 17.40 8.11 21.36
CA LEU A 196 16.28 9.03 21.60
C LEU A 196 16.58 10.47 21.14
N ASN A 197 17.73 11.01 21.53
CA ASN A 197 18.08 12.40 21.21
C ASN A 197 18.30 12.60 19.70
N ASP A 198 18.98 11.66 19.05
CA ASP A 198 19.27 11.72 17.62
C ASP A 198 17.98 11.67 16.80
N VAL A 199 17.06 10.75 17.15
CA VAL A 199 15.75 10.62 16.50
C VAL A 199 14.89 11.87 16.70
N VAL A 200 14.88 12.42 17.92
CA VAL A 200 14.11 13.63 18.24
C VAL A 200 14.61 14.85 17.47
N GLU A 201 15.93 14.98 17.31
CA GLU A 201 16.54 16.05 16.51
C GLU A 201 16.21 15.87 15.02
N ALA A 202 16.49 14.68 14.48
CA ALA A 202 16.36 14.38 13.06
C ALA A 202 14.91 14.55 12.55
N LEU A 203 13.92 14.16 13.37
CA LEU A 203 12.50 14.31 13.06
C LEU A 203 11.89 15.64 13.56
N ASN A 204 12.70 16.56 14.08
CA ASN A 204 12.25 17.87 14.58
C ASN A 204 11.05 17.74 15.55
N MET A 205 11.20 16.93 16.60
CA MET A 205 10.12 16.56 17.53
C MET A 205 10.12 17.36 18.83
N LYS A 206 11.08 18.26 19.05
CA LYS A 206 11.25 19.01 20.32
C LYS A 206 9.95 19.64 20.84
N LYS A 207 9.17 20.29 19.96
CA LYS A 207 7.94 21.01 20.33
C LYS A 207 6.76 20.10 20.71
N MET A 208 6.85 18.80 20.44
CA MET A 208 5.76 17.85 20.68
C MET A 208 6.05 16.84 21.80
N LEU A 209 7.25 16.87 22.41
CA LEU A 209 7.67 15.92 23.43
C LEU A 209 6.77 15.90 24.68
N ASP A 210 6.31 17.07 25.12
CA ASP A 210 5.48 17.24 26.31
C ASP A 210 3.97 17.15 26.00
N ARG A 211 3.59 16.87 24.75
CA ARG A 211 2.19 16.77 24.35
C ARG A 211 1.67 15.36 24.58
N LYS A 212 0.41 15.27 24.97
CA LYS A 212 -0.35 14.02 25.01
C LYS A 212 -0.58 13.49 23.60
N VAL A 213 -0.47 12.17 23.44
CA VAL A 213 -0.68 11.48 22.15
C VAL A 213 -2.05 11.78 21.54
N THR A 214 -3.09 11.91 22.37
CA THR A 214 -4.46 12.22 21.93
C THR A 214 -4.61 13.61 21.30
N ASN A 215 -3.65 14.51 21.54
CA ASN A 215 -3.70 15.89 21.06
C ASN A 215 -2.78 16.11 19.85
N LEU A 216 -2.16 15.06 19.32
CA LEU A 216 -1.25 15.15 18.18
C LEU A 216 -2.03 15.21 16.86
N SER A 217 -1.53 16.00 15.93
CA SER A 217 -1.98 15.98 14.53
C SER A 217 -1.54 14.70 13.81
N GLY A 218 -2.10 14.42 12.62
CA GLY A 218 -1.72 13.24 11.83
C GLY A 218 -0.23 13.16 11.52
N GLY A 219 0.40 14.28 11.13
CA GLY A 219 1.85 14.34 10.89
C GLY A 219 2.68 14.14 12.16
N GLU A 220 2.22 14.66 13.30
CA GLU A 220 2.88 14.42 14.60
C GLU A 220 2.76 12.96 15.03
N LEU A 221 1.59 12.33 14.86
CA LEU A 221 1.40 10.90 15.10
C LEU A 221 2.30 10.06 14.21
N GLN A 222 2.43 10.41 12.94
CA GLN A 222 3.32 9.76 12.00
C GLN A 222 4.77 9.79 12.51
N LYS A 223 5.26 10.96 12.94
CA LYS A 223 6.60 11.12 13.51
C LYS A 223 6.79 10.31 14.79
N LEU A 224 5.80 10.29 15.69
CA LEU A 224 5.84 9.48 16.90
C LEU A 224 6.02 7.99 16.60
N VAL A 225 5.25 7.45 15.65
CA VAL A 225 5.29 6.02 15.31
C VAL A 225 6.60 5.65 14.63
N ILE A 226 7.10 6.50 13.74
CA ILE A 226 8.40 6.30 13.07
C ILE A 226 9.54 6.38 14.09
N ALA A 227 9.51 7.37 14.99
CA ALA A 227 10.48 7.49 16.06
C ALA A 227 10.49 6.23 16.93
N ALA A 228 9.32 5.77 17.37
CA ALA A 228 9.19 4.53 18.13
C ALA A 228 9.76 3.31 17.37
N ALA A 229 9.54 3.22 16.05
CA ALA A 229 10.11 2.15 15.23
C ALA A 229 11.65 2.22 15.17
N LEU A 230 12.21 3.42 14.97
CA LEU A 230 13.66 3.64 14.90
C LEU A 230 14.37 3.37 16.25
N LEU A 231 13.70 3.60 17.36
CA LEU A 231 14.26 3.41 18.71
C LEU A 231 14.29 1.94 19.16
N ARG A 232 13.52 1.05 18.52
CA ARG A 232 13.51 -0.38 18.84
C ARG A 232 14.64 -1.11 18.14
N ASN A 233 15.25 -2.07 18.84
CA ASN A 233 16.26 -2.96 18.26
C ASN A 233 15.56 -4.14 17.59
N GLY A 234 15.65 -4.24 16.26
CA GLY A 234 15.01 -5.27 15.46
C GLY A 234 15.89 -5.76 14.31
N ASP A 235 15.54 -6.94 13.79
CA ASP A 235 16.22 -7.55 12.63
C ASP A 235 15.53 -7.20 11.31
N VAL A 236 14.23 -6.89 11.38
CA VAL A 236 13.39 -6.55 10.23
C VAL A 236 12.64 -5.26 10.53
N TYR A 237 12.79 -4.26 9.67
CA TYR A 237 12.06 -2.99 9.74
C TYR A 237 11.16 -2.87 8.51
N ILE A 238 9.86 -2.69 8.74
CA ILE A 238 8.88 -2.51 7.68
C ILE A 238 8.13 -1.21 7.88
N PHE A 239 8.14 -0.36 6.87
CA PHE A 239 7.45 0.93 6.88
C PHE A 239 6.37 0.96 5.80
N ASP A 240 5.10 0.94 6.20
CA ASP A 240 3.96 1.09 5.28
C ASP A 240 3.53 2.57 5.22
N GLU A 241 3.80 3.21 4.08
CA GLU A 241 3.55 4.63 3.78
C GLU A 241 4.02 5.59 4.91
N PRO A 242 5.34 5.64 5.18
CA PRO A 242 5.91 6.49 6.22
C PRO A 242 5.87 8.00 5.92
N THR A 243 5.62 8.43 4.69
CA THR A 243 5.53 9.86 4.33
C THR A 243 4.11 10.46 4.39
N SER A 244 3.10 9.63 4.64
CA SER A 244 1.71 10.08 4.78
C SER A 244 1.56 11.18 5.83
N TYR A 245 0.74 12.18 5.53
CA TYR A 245 0.50 13.37 6.36
C TYR A 245 1.70 14.32 6.59
N LEU A 246 2.87 14.04 5.99
CA LEU A 246 4.04 14.91 6.09
C LEU A 246 4.11 15.90 4.92
N ASP A 247 4.52 17.13 5.24
CA ASP A 247 4.87 18.15 4.24
C ASP A 247 6.21 17.81 3.55
N ILE A 248 6.50 18.48 2.44
CA ILE A 248 7.69 18.20 1.62
C ILE A 248 9.01 18.27 2.41
N ARG A 249 9.15 19.19 3.37
CA ARG A 249 10.38 19.33 4.15
C ARG A 249 10.52 18.18 5.15
N GLU A 250 9.43 17.82 5.81
CA GLU A 250 9.41 16.71 6.76
C GLU A 250 9.59 15.35 6.06
N ARG A 251 9.10 15.19 4.82
CA ARG A 251 9.37 13.98 4.01
C ARG A 251 10.85 13.80 3.71
N LEU A 252 11.54 14.86 3.28
CA LEU A 252 12.98 14.80 3.00
C LEU A 252 13.79 14.51 4.27
N ARG A 253 13.43 15.14 5.40
CA ARG A 253 14.05 14.83 6.70
C ARG A 253 13.84 13.38 7.11
N LEU A 254 12.63 12.87 6.93
CA LEU A 254 12.33 11.47 7.20
C LEU A 254 13.21 10.54 6.34
N ALA A 255 13.32 10.81 5.05
CA ALA A 255 14.14 10.01 4.13
C ALA A 255 15.62 9.97 4.57
N GLN A 256 16.18 11.12 4.93
CA GLN A 256 17.51 11.25 5.54
C GLN A 256 17.63 10.44 6.83
N THR A 257 16.67 10.61 7.74
CA THR A 257 16.64 9.92 9.03
C THR A 257 16.62 8.40 8.86
N LEU A 258 15.81 7.87 7.92
CA LEU A 258 15.74 6.44 7.66
C LEU A 258 17.09 5.91 7.12
N SER A 259 17.70 6.62 6.18
CA SER A 259 19.00 6.24 5.60
C SER A 259 20.13 6.20 6.65
N GLU A 260 20.12 7.16 7.58
CA GLU A 260 21.16 7.31 8.59
C GLU A 260 20.97 6.39 9.80
N LEU A 261 19.74 6.32 10.35
CA LEU A 261 19.48 5.70 11.66
C LEU A 261 19.04 4.24 11.60
N LEU A 262 18.70 3.69 10.42
CA LEU A 262 18.37 2.27 10.31
C LEU A 262 19.62 1.38 10.47
N PRO A 263 19.53 0.24 11.19
CA PRO A 263 20.67 -0.65 11.34
C PRO A 263 21.15 -1.20 10.00
N LYS A 264 22.45 -1.05 9.70
CA LYS A 264 23.05 -1.43 8.42
C LYS A 264 23.02 -2.94 8.11
N ASN A 265 22.72 -3.80 9.09
CA ASN A 265 22.66 -5.27 8.93
C ASN A 265 21.25 -5.84 9.22
N SER A 266 20.21 -5.03 9.01
CA SER A 266 18.81 -5.42 9.13
C SER A 266 18.15 -5.62 7.76
N TYR A 267 17.01 -6.30 7.72
CA TYR A 267 16.13 -6.30 6.55
C TYR A 267 15.26 -5.06 6.59
N VAL A 268 15.21 -4.27 5.53
CA VAL A 268 14.38 -3.06 5.48
C VAL A 268 13.45 -3.11 4.28
N LEU A 269 12.15 -2.95 4.53
CA LEU A 269 11.10 -2.84 3.52
C LEU A 269 10.39 -1.50 3.68
N ILE A 270 10.29 -0.74 2.59
CA ILE A 270 9.59 0.55 2.59
C ILE A 270 8.54 0.53 1.49
N VAL A 271 7.29 0.78 1.84
CA VAL A 271 6.19 0.91 0.88
C VAL A 271 5.85 2.36 0.73
N GLU A 272 6.05 2.88 -0.48
CA GLU A 272 5.89 4.29 -0.78
C GLU A 272 5.30 4.53 -2.17
N HIS A 273 4.63 5.67 -2.29
CA HIS A 273 4.12 6.18 -3.58
C HIS A 273 4.91 7.39 -4.06
N ASP A 274 5.66 8.03 -3.16
CA ASP A 274 6.52 9.15 -3.51
C ASP A 274 7.83 8.63 -4.12
N LEU A 275 7.97 8.80 -5.43
CA LEU A 275 9.14 8.35 -6.20
C LEU A 275 10.44 8.98 -5.68
N THR A 276 10.38 10.23 -5.25
CA THR A 276 11.56 10.98 -4.78
C THR A 276 12.10 10.37 -3.49
N ILE A 277 11.19 10.01 -2.59
CA ILE A 277 11.56 9.38 -1.31
C ILE A 277 12.07 7.98 -1.55
N LEU A 278 11.39 7.21 -2.41
CA LEU A 278 11.80 5.86 -2.78
C LEU A 278 13.21 5.85 -3.39
N ASP A 279 13.51 6.79 -4.30
CA ASP A 279 14.82 6.97 -4.93
C ASP A 279 15.91 7.29 -3.92
N TYR A 280 15.60 8.14 -2.94
CA TYR A 280 16.55 8.56 -1.92
C TYR A 280 16.89 7.44 -0.91
N VAL A 281 15.91 6.63 -0.50
CA VAL A 281 16.09 5.67 0.61
C VAL A 281 16.40 4.24 0.17
N SER A 282 16.01 3.84 -1.05
CA SER A 282 16.01 2.44 -1.45
C SER A 282 17.25 2.05 -2.25
N ASP A 283 17.84 0.89 -1.95
CA ASP A 283 18.87 0.27 -2.80
C ASP A 283 18.25 -0.43 -4.02
N TYR A 284 17.10 -1.07 -3.78
CA TYR A 284 16.34 -1.82 -4.78
C TYR A 284 14.86 -1.50 -4.67
N VAL A 285 14.14 -1.70 -5.77
CA VAL A 285 12.68 -1.56 -5.80
C VAL A 285 12.02 -2.80 -6.40
N VAL A 286 10.84 -3.11 -5.88
CA VAL A 286 9.91 -4.11 -6.40
C VAL A 286 8.62 -3.40 -6.79
N ILE A 287 8.14 -3.70 -7.99
CA ILE A 287 6.92 -3.11 -8.53
C ILE A 287 5.77 -4.08 -8.30
N ALA A 288 4.78 -3.64 -7.53
CA ALA A 288 3.52 -4.32 -7.32
C ALA A 288 2.55 -3.95 -8.46
N PHE A 289 2.09 -4.94 -9.22
CA PHE A 289 1.19 -4.76 -10.36
C PHE A 289 0.06 -5.79 -10.37
N GLY A 290 -0.97 -5.55 -11.18
CA GLY A 290 -2.17 -6.40 -11.24
C GLY A 290 -3.42 -5.55 -11.39
N ILE A 291 -4.57 -6.12 -11.05
CA ILE A 291 -5.86 -5.42 -11.10
C ILE A 291 -6.32 -5.16 -9.66
N PRO A 292 -6.46 -3.88 -9.24
CA PRO A 292 -6.87 -3.52 -7.89
C PRO A 292 -8.11 -4.28 -7.42
N GLY A 293 -8.05 -4.86 -6.23
CA GLY A 293 -9.13 -5.64 -5.63
C GLY A 293 -9.33 -7.04 -6.22
N VAL A 294 -8.71 -7.37 -7.36
CA VAL A 294 -8.84 -8.67 -8.02
C VAL A 294 -7.63 -9.55 -7.76
N TYR A 295 -6.45 -9.10 -8.18
CA TYR A 295 -5.20 -9.80 -7.91
C TYR A 295 -4.01 -8.84 -7.92
N GLY A 296 -2.96 -9.25 -7.22
CA GLY A 296 -1.71 -8.54 -7.21
C GLY A 296 -0.51 -9.46 -7.35
N MET A 297 0.54 -8.92 -7.94
CA MET A 297 1.79 -9.58 -8.21
C MET A 297 2.96 -8.64 -7.90
N PHE A 298 4.12 -9.23 -7.68
CA PHE A 298 5.37 -8.48 -7.49
C PHE A 298 6.36 -8.82 -8.59
N SER A 299 7.03 -7.80 -9.10
CA SER A 299 8.13 -7.98 -10.03
C SER A 299 9.35 -8.62 -9.34
N LYS A 300 10.34 -8.99 -10.15
CA LYS A 300 11.71 -9.17 -9.69
C LYS A 300 12.25 -7.86 -9.11
N LEU A 301 13.36 -7.98 -8.38
CA LEU A 301 14.12 -6.85 -7.87
C LEU A 301 14.76 -6.07 -9.02
N TYR A 302 14.58 -4.76 -9.01
CA TYR A 302 15.27 -3.83 -9.88
C TYR A 302 16.14 -2.90 -9.04
N ALA A 303 17.27 -2.45 -9.57
CA ALA A 303 17.97 -1.29 -9.00
C ALA A 303 17.03 -0.08 -9.03
N THR A 304 17.03 0.73 -7.97
CA THR A 304 16.01 1.77 -7.72
C THR A 304 15.73 2.66 -8.93
N GLY A 305 16.74 3.30 -9.51
CA GLY A 305 16.56 4.18 -10.68
C GLY A 305 15.96 3.46 -11.90
N SER A 306 16.44 2.25 -12.22
CA SER A 306 15.90 1.47 -13.35
C SER A 306 14.47 1.03 -13.09
N GLY A 307 14.15 0.61 -11.87
CA GLY A 307 12.80 0.19 -11.51
C GLY A 307 11.80 1.34 -11.54
N ILE A 308 12.19 2.53 -11.05
CA ILE A 308 11.36 3.73 -11.16
C ILE A 308 11.08 4.07 -12.63
N ASN A 309 12.09 4.00 -13.50
CA ASN A 309 11.90 4.22 -14.94
C ASN A 309 10.92 3.21 -15.56
N HIS A 310 11.07 1.92 -15.27
CA HIS A 310 10.13 0.90 -15.75
C HIS A 310 8.69 1.11 -15.23
N TYR A 311 8.54 1.56 -13.99
CA TYR A 311 7.24 1.92 -13.44
C TYR A 311 6.60 3.12 -14.18
N LEU A 312 7.40 4.15 -14.48
CA LEU A 312 6.96 5.33 -15.24
C LEU A 312 6.59 4.97 -16.68
N GLU A 313 7.37 4.11 -17.34
CA GLU A 313 7.11 3.60 -18.69
C GLU A 313 5.88 2.69 -18.76
N GLY A 314 5.56 2.01 -17.66
CA GLY A 314 4.44 1.07 -17.60
C GLY A 314 4.75 -0.31 -18.17
N TYR A 315 6.03 -0.66 -18.31
CA TYR A 315 6.50 -1.94 -18.85
C TYR A 315 7.63 -2.54 -18.01
N LEU A 316 7.51 -3.82 -17.70
CA LEU A 316 8.46 -4.59 -16.90
C LEU A 316 9.23 -5.57 -17.81
N PRO A 317 10.51 -5.31 -18.11
CA PRO A 317 11.27 -6.10 -19.08
C PRO A 317 11.57 -7.51 -18.58
N ALA A 318 11.88 -7.70 -17.29
CA ALA A 318 12.26 -9.00 -16.75
C ALA A 318 11.08 -9.99 -16.62
N GLU A 319 9.85 -9.46 -16.67
CA GLU A 319 8.58 -10.17 -16.70
C GLU A 319 7.97 -10.21 -18.10
N ASN A 320 8.52 -9.47 -19.08
CA ASN A 320 7.90 -9.21 -20.38
C ASN A 320 6.42 -8.80 -20.25
N MET A 321 6.14 -7.86 -19.34
CA MET A 321 4.77 -7.53 -18.93
C MET A 321 4.49 -6.04 -18.96
N ARG A 322 3.42 -5.66 -19.66
CA ARG A 322 2.88 -4.30 -19.63
C ARG A 322 1.94 -4.16 -18.44
N ILE A 323 2.31 -3.30 -17.49
CA ILE A 323 1.52 -3.02 -16.28
C ILE A 323 0.56 -1.83 -16.46
N ARG A 324 0.78 -1.02 -17.51
CA ARG A 324 -0.08 0.11 -17.87
C ARG A 324 0.01 0.42 -19.36
N ASN A 325 -1.11 0.84 -19.95
CA ASN A 325 -1.18 1.14 -21.39
C ASN A 325 -0.46 2.44 -21.74
N GLU A 326 -0.55 3.44 -20.87
CA GLU A 326 0.04 4.75 -21.04
C GLU A 326 1.20 4.94 -20.06
N ARG A 327 2.21 5.70 -20.47
CA ARG A 327 3.34 6.11 -19.61
C ARG A 327 2.93 7.25 -18.68
N ILE A 328 3.59 7.40 -17.53
CA ILE A 328 3.45 8.62 -16.71
C ILE A 328 4.31 9.68 -17.39
N VAL A 329 3.72 10.84 -17.69
CA VAL A 329 4.43 12.00 -18.22
C VAL A 329 4.23 13.15 -17.25
N PHE A 330 5.30 13.88 -16.96
CA PHE A 330 5.23 15.10 -16.17
C PHE A 330 5.19 16.29 -17.12
N HIS A 331 4.18 17.13 -16.99
CA HIS A 331 4.10 18.38 -17.72
C HIS A 331 4.86 19.44 -16.93
N LEU A 332 5.95 19.95 -17.49
CA LEU A 332 6.75 21.04 -16.95
C LEU A 332 6.12 22.41 -17.21
N HIS A 333 4.82 22.48 -17.56
CA HIS A 333 4.15 23.77 -17.72
C HIS A 333 4.37 24.55 -16.43
N SER A 334 5.09 25.66 -16.55
CA SER A 334 5.33 26.48 -15.38
C SER A 334 3.96 27.02 -15.02
N VAL A 335 3.40 26.56 -13.90
CA VAL A 335 2.18 27.12 -13.31
C VAL A 335 2.26 28.65 -13.27
N ARG A 336 3.50 29.17 -13.20
CA ARG A 336 3.84 30.58 -13.37
C ARG A 336 3.49 31.18 -14.73
N GLU A 337 3.83 30.57 -15.86
CA GLU A 337 3.49 31.11 -17.18
C GLU A 337 1.97 31.14 -17.41
N GLU A 338 1.25 30.10 -16.97
CA GLU A 338 -0.22 30.08 -17.03
C GLU A 338 -0.82 31.15 -16.11
N ALA A 339 -0.33 31.27 -14.87
CA ALA A 339 -0.78 32.30 -13.94
C ALA A 339 -0.49 33.72 -14.46
N GLU A 340 0.71 33.97 -15.00
CA GLU A 340 1.10 35.26 -15.60
C GLU A 340 0.29 35.59 -16.85
N TYR A 341 -0.08 34.60 -17.65
CA TYR A 341 -0.95 34.79 -18.81
C TYR A 341 -2.36 35.17 -18.34
N LEU A 342 -2.93 34.40 -17.41
CA LEU A 342 -4.27 34.66 -16.86
C LEU A 342 -4.33 36.02 -16.16
N GLU A 343 -3.27 36.42 -15.45
CA GLU A 343 -3.19 37.75 -14.83
C GLU A 343 -3.28 38.89 -15.86
N LYS A 344 -2.77 38.67 -17.08
CA LYS A 344 -2.80 39.66 -18.17
C LYS A 344 -4.09 39.64 -18.98
N THR A 345 -4.77 38.49 -19.06
CA THR A 345 -5.91 38.30 -19.98
C THR A 345 -7.26 38.23 -19.29
N GLU A 346 -7.31 37.81 -18.02
CA GLU A 346 -8.55 37.57 -17.30
C GLU A 346 -8.79 38.60 -16.20
N ILE A 347 -10.07 38.82 -15.90
CA ILE A 347 -10.48 39.65 -14.76
C ILE A 347 -10.44 38.76 -13.51
N PRO A 348 -9.85 39.23 -12.40
CA PRO A 348 -9.83 38.47 -11.16
C PRO A 348 -11.26 38.22 -10.67
N ILE A 349 -11.57 36.96 -10.34
CA ILE A 349 -12.86 36.57 -9.79
C ILE A 349 -12.89 36.83 -8.28
N VAL A 350 -11.76 36.64 -7.62
CA VAL A 350 -11.60 36.82 -6.19
C VAL A 350 -10.36 37.66 -5.94
N GLU A 351 -10.50 38.65 -5.08
CA GLU A 351 -9.39 39.42 -4.54
C GLU A 351 -9.47 39.39 -3.03
N TRP A 352 -8.31 39.35 -2.37
CA TRP A 352 -8.22 39.48 -0.92
C TRP A 352 -7.14 40.48 -0.55
N SER A 353 -7.43 41.27 0.47
CA SER A 353 -6.45 42.15 1.10
C SER A 353 -5.54 41.36 2.02
N TYR A 354 -4.55 42.03 2.59
CA TYR A 354 -3.72 41.46 3.64
C TYR A 354 -4.57 40.92 4.81
N ILE A 355 -4.47 39.62 5.09
CA ILE A 355 -5.22 38.96 6.17
C ILE A 355 -4.26 38.58 7.28
N ARG A 356 -4.58 38.95 8.52
CA ARG A 356 -3.87 38.53 9.72
C ARG A 356 -4.82 37.85 10.69
N LYS A 357 -4.50 36.61 11.07
CA LYS A 357 -5.26 35.85 12.07
C LYS A 357 -4.33 35.34 13.16
N LYS A 358 -4.76 35.48 14.42
CA LYS A 358 -4.07 34.91 15.59
C LYS A 358 -5.01 33.96 16.32
N LEU A 359 -4.56 32.74 16.58
CA LEU A 359 -5.30 31.71 17.31
C LEU A 359 -4.31 30.96 18.20
N ASN A 360 -4.50 30.95 19.52
CA ASN A 360 -3.82 30.07 20.49
C ASN A 360 -2.33 29.79 20.18
N GLY A 361 -1.50 30.84 20.13
CA GLY A 361 -0.06 30.72 19.88
C GLY A 361 0.37 30.58 18.40
N PHE A 362 -0.59 30.44 17.48
CA PHE A 362 -0.39 30.46 16.04
C PHE A 362 -0.75 31.83 15.46
N ARG A 363 0.08 32.32 14.52
CA ARG A 363 -0.14 33.55 13.77
C ARG A 363 -0.07 33.21 12.29
N LEU A 364 -1.14 33.49 11.56
CA LEU A 364 -1.22 33.39 10.12
C LEU A 364 -1.22 34.79 9.52
N GLU A 365 -0.37 34.99 8.52
CA GLU A 365 -0.31 36.20 7.71
C GLU A 365 -0.41 35.76 6.25
N VAL A 366 -1.39 36.32 5.54
CA VAL A 366 -1.63 36.05 4.13
C VAL A 366 -1.47 37.39 3.41
N SER A 367 -0.52 37.45 2.49
CA SER A 367 -0.33 38.61 1.62
C SER A 367 -1.58 38.84 0.77
N GLU A 368 -1.80 40.07 0.36
CA GLU A 368 -2.82 40.39 -0.63
C GLU A 368 -2.60 39.59 -1.93
N GLY A 369 -3.67 39.26 -2.61
CA GLY A 369 -3.62 38.47 -3.82
C GLY A 369 -4.94 38.40 -4.56
N ARG A 370 -4.88 37.78 -5.73
CA ARG A 370 -5.98 37.67 -6.68
C ARG A 370 -6.05 36.24 -7.21
N ALA A 371 -7.23 35.83 -7.64
CA ALA A 371 -7.45 34.55 -8.30
C ALA A 371 -8.26 34.75 -9.60
N TYR A 372 -7.83 34.10 -10.67
CA TYR A 372 -8.38 34.30 -12.01
C TYR A 372 -9.27 33.12 -12.45
N ARG A 373 -10.12 33.37 -13.46
CA ARG A 373 -10.96 32.31 -14.03
C ARG A 373 -10.09 31.25 -14.69
N GLY A 374 -10.26 29.99 -14.30
CA GLY A 374 -9.51 28.87 -14.89
C GLY A 374 -8.12 28.66 -14.28
N GLU A 375 -7.70 29.50 -13.32
CA GLU A 375 -6.48 29.30 -12.56
C GLU A 375 -6.64 28.14 -11.56
N VAL A 376 -5.59 27.34 -11.42
CA VAL A 376 -5.48 26.32 -10.36
C VAL A 376 -4.48 26.80 -9.31
N ILE A 377 -4.97 27.17 -8.13
CA ILE A 377 -4.15 27.56 -6.99
C ILE A 377 -3.81 26.31 -6.18
N GLY A 378 -2.53 26.00 -6.03
CA GLY A 378 -2.01 24.81 -5.36
C GLY A 378 -1.10 25.10 -4.18
#